data_AF-A0A239EVB7-F1
#
_entry.id   AF-A0A239EVB7-F1
#
_cell.length_a   1.000
_cell.length_b   1.000
_cell.length_c   1.000
_cell.angle_alpha   90.00
_cell.angle_beta   90.00
_cell.angle_gamma   90.00
#
_symmetry.space_group_name_H-M   'P 1'
#
loop_
_entity.id
_entity.type
_entity.pdbx_description
1 polymer ?
#
loop_
_entity_poly.entity_id
_entity_poly.type
_entity_poly.pdbx_seq_one_letter_code
_entity_poly.pdbx_strand_id
1 'polypeptide(L)'
;MDVSQHKRFVIPDKSYASIAKREISRMAEEVSLSAADIGKLNIVVSELTSNLSKHASAGGELLVRPLGREGIEVICIDRGPGMQDPLRMMEDGVSTYGSAGEGLGAIKRQSDVFDLYSQPELGTVIVTQVYKSGPLRQQASRHDIGYVLVPKPNETFCGDGLAVKQNGAEINLLALDGLGHGAHANEAAQAAVQAFAAASPQYPSDTLRTIHQQIRRTRGAVGLALNISGNSHKLSYCGIGNIAGKLYSPESSLAGLAYKNIISYNGILGHNIPNTLNNQQLDWSRNKTLVLHSDGLRSRWELTKYPHLNRHLATTIAAVLYKEHSRQTDDTLVLVCKSKV
;
A
#
# COMPACT_ATOMS: atom_id res chain seq x y z
N MET A 1 7.41 7.46 -8.87
CA MET A 1 7.30 6.05 -8.44
C MET A 1 6.35 5.38 -9.41
N ASP A 2 6.72 4.21 -9.94
CA ASP A 2 5.81 3.43 -10.76
C ASP A 2 4.82 2.71 -9.85
N VAL A 3 3.53 2.90 -10.10
CA VAL A 3 2.44 2.40 -9.25
C VAL A 3 1.75 1.28 -9.99
N SER A 4 1.68 0.12 -9.36
CA SER A 4 0.97 -1.06 -9.87
C SER A 4 0.02 -1.60 -8.82
N GLN A 5 -1.15 -2.09 -9.27
CA GLN A 5 -2.07 -2.83 -8.42
C GLN A 5 -1.44 -4.17 -7.97
N HIS A 6 -1.93 -4.70 -6.86
CA HIS A 6 -1.56 -6.02 -6.38
C HIS A 6 -2.43 -7.07 -7.05
N LYS A 7 -1.80 -8.16 -7.49
CA LYS A 7 -2.46 -9.42 -7.80
C LYS A 7 -2.62 -10.20 -6.50
N ARG A 8 -3.86 -10.62 -6.22
CA ARG A 8 -4.22 -11.36 -5.01
C ARG A 8 -4.21 -12.86 -5.27
N PHE A 9 -3.53 -13.61 -4.42
CA PHE A 9 -3.52 -15.06 -4.41
C PHE A 9 -4.07 -15.55 -3.07
N VAL A 10 -5.25 -16.16 -3.08
CA VAL A 10 -5.83 -16.79 -1.88
C VAL A 10 -5.20 -18.18 -1.70
N ILE A 11 -4.66 -18.44 -0.52
CA ILE A 11 -3.98 -19.69 -0.15
C ILE A 11 -4.78 -20.35 0.98
N PRO A 12 -5.84 -21.10 0.67
CA PRO A 12 -6.63 -21.79 1.70
C PRO A 12 -5.87 -22.99 2.29
N ASP A 13 -5.07 -23.68 1.48
CA ASP A 13 -4.25 -24.82 1.88
C ASP A 13 -3.03 -24.99 0.94
N LYS A 14 -2.17 -25.97 1.27
CA LYS A 14 -0.92 -26.25 0.57
C LYS A 14 -1.04 -26.53 -0.93
N SER A 15 -2.20 -26.96 -1.44
CA SER A 15 -2.39 -27.28 -2.87
C SER A 15 -2.24 -26.06 -3.78
N TYR A 16 -2.52 -24.86 -3.26
CA TYR A 16 -2.44 -23.59 -4.01
C TYR A 16 -1.02 -23.03 -4.11
N ALA A 17 -0.08 -23.53 -3.29
CA ALA A 17 1.28 -23.02 -3.22
C ALA A 17 2.00 -23.10 -4.58
N SER A 18 1.83 -24.22 -5.29
CA SER A 18 2.47 -24.45 -6.60
C SER A 18 1.97 -23.48 -7.68
N ILE A 19 0.67 -23.20 -7.71
CA ILE A 19 0.04 -22.30 -8.65
C ILE A 19 0.47 -20.85 -8.38
N ALA A 20 0.42 -20.42 -7.12
CA ALA A 20 0.86 -19.09 -6.72
C ALA A 20 2.34 -18.87 -7.07
N LYS A 21 3.22 -19.82 -6.73
CA LYS A 21 4.65 -19.76 -7.06
C LYS A 21 4.92 -19.61 -8.56
N ARG A 22 4.22 -20.39 -9.41
CA ARG A 22 4.37 -20.31 -10.86
C ARG A 22 3.94 -18.94 -11.40
N GLU A 23 2.78 -18.44 -10.96
CA GLU A 23 2.29 -17.13 -11.40
C GLU A 23 3.19 -15.98 -10.94
N ILE A 24 3.71 -16.05 -9.72
CA ILE A 24 4.64 -15.05 -9.17
C ILE A 24 5.98 -15.09 -9.92
N SER A 25 6.48 -16.28 -10.28
CA SER A 25 7.67 -16.42 -11.12
C SER A 25 7.47 -15.78 -12.50
N ARG A 26 6.31 -16.00 -13.12
CA ARG A 26 5.95 -15.36 -14.39
C ARG A 26 5.94 -13.83 -14.28
N MET A 27 5.38 -13.28 -13.20
CA MET A 27 5.43 -11.83 -12.95
C MET A 27 6.87 -11.32 -12.79
N ALA A 28 7.74 -12.10 -12.14
CA ALA A 28 9.16 -11.77 -12.00
C ALA A 28 9.92 -11.80 -13.34
N GLU A 29 9.60 -12.75 -14.22
CA GLU A 29 10.13 -12.83 -15.58
C GLU A 29 9.68 -11.62 -16.44
N GLU A 30 8.42 -11.21 -16.33
CA GLU A 30 7.86 -10.06 -17.05
C GLU A 30 8.57 -8.74 -16.69
N VAL A 31 9.03 -8.59 -15.45
CA VAL A 31 9.88 -7.45 -15.05
C VAL A 31 11.37 -7.70 -15.29
N SER A 32 11.76 -8.83 -15.88
CA SER A 32 13.15 -9.21 -16.24
C SER A 32 14.09 -9.43 -15.04
N LEU A 33 13.61 -10.03 -13.94
CA LEU A 33 14.49 -10.50 -12.88
C LEU A 33 15.45 -11.58 -13.40
N SER A 34 16.65 -11.65 -12.82
CA SER A 34 17.61 -12.70 -13.16
C SER A 34 17.13 -14.07 -12.67
N ALA A 35 17.61 -15.16 -13.26
CA ALA A 35 17.30 -16.51 -12.79
C ALA A 35 17.68 -16.72 -11.30
N ALA A 36 18.75 -16.07 -10.85
CA ALA A 36 19.17 -16.10 -9.45
C ALA A 36 18.14 -15.39 -8.55
N ASP A 37 17.66 -14.20 -8.92
CA ASP A 37 16.67 -13.44 -8.14
C ASP A 37 15.30 -14.12 -8.14
N ILE A 38 14.90 -14.74 -9.26
CA ILE A 38 13.72 -15.62 -9.32
C ILE A 38 13.89 -16.81 -8.38
N GLY A 39 15.10 -17.38 -8.29
CA GLY A 39 15.44 -18.42 -7.31
C GLY A 39 15.21 -17.98 -5.87
N LYS A 40 15.70 -16.79 -5.49
CA LYS A 40 15.47 -16.19 -4.16
C LYS A 40 13.98 -16.01 -3.87
N LEU A 41 13.25 -15.38 -4.80
CA LEU A 41 11.81 -15.15 -4.70
C LEU A 41 11.04 -16.47 -4.54
N ASN A 42 11.47 -17.52 -5.24
CA ASN A 42 10.86 -18.84 -5.16
C ASN A 42 11.04 -19.53 -3.81
N ILE A 43 12.16 -19.31 -3.12
CA ILE A 43 12.37 -19.77 -1.74
C ILE A 43 11.42 -19.01 -0.81
N VAL A 44 11.41 -17.67 -0.92
CA VAL A 44 10.52 -16.80 -0.13
C VAL A 44 9.06 -17.23 -0.24
N VAL A 45 8.53 -17.38 -1.46
CA VAL A 45 7.13 -17.79 -1.68
C VAL A 45 6.86 -19.19 -1.12
N SER A 46 7.80 -20.13 -1.26
CA SER A 46 7.64 -21.49 -0.71
C SER A 46 7.55 -21.48 0.82
N GLU A 47 8.39 -20.70 1.51
CA GLU A 47 8.33 -20.57 2.97
C GLU A 47 7.06 -19.84 3.43
N LEU A 48 6.68 -18.73 2.78
CA LEU A 48 5.45 -18.01 3.10
C LEU A 48 4.22 -18.91 2.97
N THR A 49 4.07 -19.62 1.84
CA THR A 49 2.93 -20.52 1.63
C THR A 49 2.94 -21.74 2.56
N SER A 50 4.13 -22.25 2.92
CA SER A 50 4.26 -23.30 3.94
C SER A 50 3.79 -22.81 5.31
N ASN A 51 4.21 -21.61 5.71
CA ASN A 51 3.83 -21.00 6.99
C ASN A 51 2.32 -20.75 7.06
N LEU A 52 1.71 -20.25 5.99
CA LEU A 52 0.25 -20.10 5.90
C LEU A 52 -0.44 -21.45 6.16
N SER A 53 -0.02 -22.51 5.46
CA SER A 53 -0.64 -23.84 5.61
C SER A 53 -0.42 -24.47 6.99
N LYS A 54 0.68 -24.16 7.68
CA LYS A 54 1.01 -24.74 9.00
C LYS A 54 0.37 -23.99 10.15
N HIS A 55 0.26 -22.67 10.05
CA HIS A 55 -0.08 -21.81 11.18
C HIS A 55 -1.41 -21.07 11.04
N ALA A 56 -1.95 -20.92 9.82
CA ALA A 56 -3.23 -20.27 9.57
C ALA A 56 -4.27 -21.31 9.14
N SER A 57 -5.05 -21.80 10.10
CA SER A 57 -6.08 -22.83 9.85
C SER A 57 -7.16 -22.41 8.85
N ALA A 58 -7.45 -21.10 8.77
CA ALA A 58 -8.37 -20.52 7.79
C ALA A 58 -7.68 -20.15 6.46
N GLY A 59 -6.41 -20.50 6.30
CA GLY A 59 -5.56 -20.05 5.20
C GLY A 59 -5.14 -18.59 5.33
N GLY A 60 -4.62 -18.04 4.24
CA GLY A 60 -4.23 -16.65 4.12
C GLY A 60 -4.17 -16.20 2.67
N GLU A 61 -3.48 -15.10 2.42
CA GLU A 61 -3.32 -14.57 1.07
C GLU A 61 -1.95 -13.96 0.83
N LEU A 62 -1.55 -13.93 -0.44
CA LEU A 62 -0.40 -13.18 -0.93
C LEU A 62 -0.90 -12.05 -1.82
N LEU A 63 -0.48 -10.82 -1.54
CA LEU A 63 -0.64 -9.67 -2.43
C LEU A 63 0.70 -9.42 -3.12
N VAL A 64 0.72 -9.44 -4.44
CA VAL A 64 1.98 -9.38 -5.21
C VAL A 64 1.90 -8.27 -6.24
N ARG A 65 2.93 -7.43 -6.31
CA ARG A 65 3.02 -6.40 -7.34
C ARG A 65 4.46 -6.21 -7.84
N PRO A 66 4.63 -5.76 -9.07
CA PRO A 66 5.91 -5.26 -9.52
C PRO A 66 6.26 -3.93 -8.85
N LEU A 67 7.54 -3.71 -8.61
CA LEU A 67 8.14 -2.46 -8.13
C LEU A 67 8.69 -1.68 -9.33
N GLY A 68 7.80 -1.36 -10.28
CA GLY A 68 8.19 -0.96 -11.64
C GLY A 68 8.95 -2.08 -12.34
N ARG A 69 10.11 -1.76 -12.93
CA ARG A 69 11.00 -2.76 -13.55
C ARG A 69 12.15 -3.19 -12.67
N GLU A 70 12.11 -2.87 -11.38
CA GLU A 70 13.26 -3.05 -10.48
C GLU A 70 13.13 -4.27 -9.58
N GLY A 71 11.92 -4.79 -9.34
CA GLY A 71 11.71 -5.85 -8.36
C GLY A 71 10.27 -6.34 -8.26
N ILE A 72 10.05 -7.29 -7.35
CA ILE A 72 8.74 -7.81 -6.95
C ILE A 72 8.55 -7.60 -5.46
N GLU A 73 7.39 -7.10 -5.06
CA GLU A 73 6.92 -7.10 -3.68
C GLU A 73 5.91 -8.24 -3.47
N VAL A 74 6.06 -8.96 -2.37
CA VAL A 74 5.08 -9.93 -1.87
C VAL A 74 4.70 -9.54 -0.45
N ILE A 75 3.40 -9.39 -0.21
CA ILE A 75 2.81 -9.17 1.12
C ILE A 75 2.05 -10.43 1.47
N CYS A 76 2.47 -11.13 2.52
CA CYS A 76 1.78 -12.30 3.05
C CYS A 76 0.91 -11.88 4.24
N ILE A 77 -0.34 -12.31 4.24
CA ILE A 77 -1.35 -11.92 5.21
C ILE A 77 -2.06 -13.17 5.73
N ASP A 78 -2.12 -13.33 7.05
CA ASP A 78 -2.94 -14.37 7.70
C ASP A 78 -3.69 -13.85 8.92
N ARG A 79 -4.75 -14.59 9.30
CA ARG A 79 -5.49 -14.40 10.55
C ARG A 79 -5.31 -15.59 11.50
N GLY A 80 -4.10 -16.14 11.51
CA GLY A 80 -3.71 -17.21 12.43
C GLY A 80 -3.53 -16.69 13.86
N PRO A 81 -2.93 -17.49 14.76
CA PRO A 81 -2.78 -17.16 16.17
C PRO A 81 -1.84 -15.96 16.42
N GLY A 82 -1.05 -15.56 15.44
CA GLY A 82 -0.02 -14.53 15.58
C GLY A 82 1.15 -14.96 16.47
N MET A 83 2.06 -14.02 16.74
CA MET A 83 3.26 -14.25 17.54
C MET A 83 3.31 -13.26 18.71
N GLN A 84 3.71 -13.75 19.89
CA GLN A 84 3.93 -12.90 21.06
C GLN A 84 5.25 -12.13 20.98
N ASP A 85 6.30 -12.80 20.50
CA ASP A 85 7.63 -12.20 20.30
C ASP A 85 8.14 -12.54 18.90
N PRO A 86 7.79 -11.73 17.89
CA PRO A 86 8.19 -11.99 16.51
C PRO A 86 9.70 -11.85 16.29
N LEU A 87 10.38 -11.01 17.10
CA LEU A 87 11.84 -10.83 16.99
C LEU A 87 12.57 -12.11 17.37
N ARG A 88 12.15 -12.75 18.46
CA ARG A 88 12.70 -14.04 18.88
C ARG A 88 12.43 -15.17 17.88
N MET A 89 11.28 -15.14 17.19
CA MET A 89 10.95 -16.12 16.16
C MET A 89 11.77 -15.96 14.86
N MET A 90 12.50 -14.85 14.72
CA MET A 90 13.45 -14.65 13.62
C MET A 90 14.88 -15.14 13.94
N GLU A 91 15.17 -15.51 15.19
CA GLU A 91 16.45 -16.12 15.55
C GLU A 91 16.48 -17.58 15.06
N ASP A 92 17.50 -17.93 14.28
CA ASP A 92 17.63 -19.28 13.72
C ASP A 92 17.57 -20.33 14.84
N GLY A 93 16.74 -21.36 14.66
CA GLY A 93 16.58 -22.48 15.61
C GLY A 93 15.40 -22.38 16.59
N VAL A 94 14.65 -21.27 16.60
CA VAL A 94 13.41 -21.15 17.39
C VAL A 94 12.21 -21.57 16.52
N SER A 95 11.54 -22.67 16.86
CA SER A 95 10.32 -23.11 16.16
C SER A 95 9.18 -23.38 17.13
N THR A 96 7.95 -23.07 16.70
CA THR A 96 6.70 -23.39 17.42
C THR A 96 6.04 -24.67 16.93
N TYR A 97 6.49 -25.26 15.81
CA TYR A 97 5.91 -26.47 15.24
C TYR A 97 6.92 -27.25 14.37
N GLY A 98 7.58 -28.26 14.96
CA GLY A 98 8.18 -29.43 14.27
C GLY A 98 9.08 -29.22 13.04
N SER A 99 9.60 -28.01 12.81
CA SER A 99 10.50 -27.66 11.71
C SER A 99 11.70 -26.91 12.27
N ALA A 100 12.82 -26.86 11.56
CA ALA A 100 14.10 -26.37 12.09
C ALA A 100 14.14 -24.87 12.53
N GLY A 101 13.00 -24.16 12.53
CA GLY A 101 12.94 -22.74 12.88
C GLY A 101 13.59 -21.84 11.82
N GLU A 102 13.88 -22.38 10.64
CA GLU A 102 14.65 -21.70 9.59
C GLU A 102 13.78 -20.87 8.62
N GLY A 103 12.46 -21.07 8.59
CA GLY A 103 11.59 -20.52 7.53
C GLY A 103 11.55 -18.99 7.49
N LEU A 104 11.36 -18.32 8.64
CA LEU A 104 11.37 -16.86 8.73
C LEU A 104 12.78 -16.28 8.48
N GLY A 105 13.82 -16.94 8.98
CA GLY A 105 15.22 -16.58 8.72
C GLY A 105 15.56 -16.69 7.24
N ALA A 106 15.09 -17.74 6.56
CA ALA A 106 15.26 -17.96 5.14
C ALA A 106 14.57 -16.86 4.33
N ILE A 107 13.31 -16.52 4.64
CA ILE A 107 12.61 -15.42 3.99
C ILE A 107 13.45 -14.14 4.09
N LYS A 108 13.82 -13.74 5.32
CA LYS A 108 14.62 -12.53 5.56
C LYS A 108 15.96 -12.52 4.81
N ARG A 109 16.67 -13.65 4.75
CA ARG A 109 17.97 -13.76 4.05
C ARG A 109 17.85 -13.65 2.53
N GLN A 110 16.72 -14.10 1.96
CA GLN A 110 16.48 -14.06 0.52
C GLN A 110 15.84 -12.76 0.03
N SER A 111 15.34 -11.93 0.96
CA SER A 111 14.72 -10.64 0.69
C SER A 111 15.71 -9.48 0.78
N ASP A 112 15.60 -8.51 -0.12
CA ASP A 112 16.35 -7.24 -0.02
C ASP A 112 15.70 -6.26 0.96
N VAL A 113 14.35 -6.29 1.04
CA VAL A 113 13.57 -5.60 2.07
C VAL A 113 12.69 -6.63 2.73
N PHE A 114 12.68 -6.65 4.06
CA PHE A 114 11.86 -7.53 4.87
C PHE A 114 11.29 -6.77 6.05
N ASP A 115 10.01 -6.97 6.32
CA ASP A 115 9.35 -6.48 7.52
C ASP A 115 8.26 -7.47 7.97
N LEU A 116 8.08 -7.59 9.28
CA LEU A 116 7.14 -8.54 9.87
C LEU A 116 6.42 -7.87 11.03
N TYR A 117 5.10 -7.81 10.93
CA TYR A 117 4.21 -7.40 12.01
C TYR A 117 3.30 -8.56 12.38
N SER A 118 3.33 -8.97 13.65
CA SER A 118 2.45 -10.00 14.17
C SER A 118 1.95 -9.59 15.54
N GLN A 119 0.70 -9.94 15.83
CA GLN A 119 0.10 -9.70 17.14
C GLN A 119 -0.73 -10.94 17.53
N PRO A 120 -0.67 -11.38 18.81
CA PRO A 120 -1.48 -12.49 19.29
C PRO A 120 -2.96 -12.29 18.93
N GLU A 121 -3.59 -13.36 18.46
CA GLU A 121 -5.02 -13.43 18.08
C GLU A 121 -5.41 -12.60 16.85
N LEU A 122 -4.53 -11.72 16.37
CA LEU A 122 -4.76 -10.97 15.14
C LEU A 122 -4.14 -11.68 13.93
N GLY A 123 -3.00 -12.37 14.09
CA GLY A 123 -2.28 -13.03 12.99
C GLY A 123 -1.07 -12.22 12.52
N THR A 124 -0.56 -12.54 11.33
CA THR A 124 0.72 -11.99 10.83
C THR A 124 0.59 -11.31 9.48
N VAL A 125 1.40 -10.26 9.29
CA VAL A 125 1.67 -9.58 8.02
C VAL A 125 3.18 -9.60 7.80
N ILE A 126 3.62 -10.14 6.66
CA ILE A 126 5.03 -10.15 6.24
C ILE A 126 5.13 -9.41 4.91
N VAL A 127 5.99 -8.39 4.84
CA VAL A 127 6.32 -7.68 3.61
C VAL A 127 7.72 -8.09 3.19
N THR A 128 7.87 -8.49 1.93
CA THR A 128 9.17 -8.81 1.33
C THR A 128 9.28 -8.17 -0.04
N GLN A 129 10.46 -7.65 -0.37
CA GLN A 129 10.80 -7.18 -1.70
C GLN A 129 12.07 -7.86 -2.18
N VAL A 130 12.05 -8.34 -3.43
CA VAL A 130 13.22 -8.88 -4.13
C VAL A 130 13.47 -8.02 -5.35
N TYR A 131 14.62 -7.39 -5.41
CA TYR A 131 15.06 -6.52 -6.50
C TYR A 131 15.95 -7.27 -7.47
N LYS A 132 16.11 -6.70 -8.66
CA LYS A 132 17.13 -7.12 -9.62
C LYS A 132 18.52 -6.96 -9.02
N SER A 133 19.33 -7.99 -9.20
CA SER A 133 20.76 -7.92 -8.90
C SER A 133 21.44 -6.78 -9.66
N GLY A 134 22.04 -5.84 -8.92
CA GLY A 134 22.68 -4.64 -9.44
C GLY A 134 22.84 -3.60 -8.32
N PRO A 135 23.54 -2.47 -8.56
CA PRO A 135 23.58 -1.40 -7.58
C PRO A 135 22.16 -0.86 -7.39
N LEU A 136 21.55 -1.19 -6.24
CA LEU A 136 20.29 -0.60 -5.82
C LEU A 136 20.48 0.92 -5.85
N ARG A 137 19.72 1.60 -6.71
CA ARG A 137 19.55 3.05 -6.62
C ARG A 137 18.72 3.34 -5.38
N GLN A 138 19.32 3.21 -4.19
CA GLN A 138 18.78 3.80 -2.98
C GLN A 138 18.90 5.31 -3.11
N GLN A 139 17.92 5.93 -3.78
CA GLN A 139 17.72 7.36 -3.56
C GLN A 139 17.32 7.51 -2.09
N ALA A 140 18.13 8.23 -1.32
CA ALA A 140 17.82 8.58 0.04
C ALA A 140 16.53 9.41 0.06
N SER A 141 15.39 8.73 0.17
CA SER A 141 14.10 9.37 0.28
C SER A 141 13.89 9.80 1.72
N ARG A 142 13.54 11.08 1.93
CA ARG A 142 13.10 11.61 3.23
C ARG A 142 11.75 11.04 3.69
N HIS A 143 11.10 10.27 2.83
CA HIS A 143 9.77 9.74 3.08
C HIS A 143 9.74 8.23 2.81
N ASP A 144 8.97 7.52 3.62
CA ASP A 144 8.61 6.13 3.39
C ASP A 144 7.17 6.09 2.85
N ILE A 145 6.97 5.59 1.64
CA ILE A 145 5.67 5.53 0.98
C ILE A 145 5.40 4.07 0.67
N GLY A 146 4.27 3.57 1.16
CA GLY A 146 3.82 2.21 0.92
C GLY A 146 2.31 2.19 0.74
N TYR A 147 1.81 1.23 -0.01
CA TYR A 147 0.39 1.16 -0.32
C TYR A 147 -0.05 -0.27 -0.57
N VAL A 148 -1.35 -0.51 -0.40
CA VAL A 148 -2.09 -1.67 -0.88
C VAL A 148 -3.14 -1.16 -1.85
N LEU A 149 -3.18 -1.74 -3.04
CA LEU A 149 -4.13 -1.39 -4.10
C LEU A 149 -4.61 -2.71 -4.69
N VAL A 150 -5.82 -3.15 -4.36
CA VAL A 150 -6.33 -4.48 -4.65
C VAL A 150 -7.69 -4.36 -5.34
N PRO A 151 -7.90 -5.03 -6.48
CA PRO A 151 -9.21 -5.04 -7.11
C PRO A 151 -10.25 -5.72 -6.23
N LYS A 152 -11.51 -5.32 -6.40
CA LYS A 152 -12.67 -6.02 -5.84
C LYS A 152 -12.56 -7.52 -6.15
N PRO A 153 -12.97 -8.42 -5.23
CA PRO A 153 -13.00 -9.84 -5.52
C PRO A 153 -13.74 -10.16 -6.83
N ASN A 154 -13.13 -11.03 -7.64
CA ASN A 154 -13.58 -11.44 -8.98
C ASN A 154 -13.42 -10.39 -10.09
N GLU A 155 -12.88 -9.21 -9.79
CA GLU A 155 -12.45 -8.25 -10.82
C GLU A 155 -10.96 -8.43 -11.16
N THR A 156 -10.62 -8.12 -12.41
CA THR A 156 -9.22 -8.13 -12.88
C THR A 156 -8.56 -6.76 -12.73
N PHE A 157 -9.32 -5.69 -12.92
CA PHE A 157 -8.84 -4.32 -12.89
C PHE A 157 -9.41 -3.59 -11.69
N CYS A 158 -8.54 -2.92 -10.93
CA CYS A 158 -8.96 -2.13 -9.79
C CYS A 158 -9.54 -0.78 -10.26
N GLY A 159 -10.73 -0.43 -9.79
CA GLY A 159 -11.34 0.88 -10.00
C GLY A 159 -10.64 2.03 -9.28
N ASP A 160 -9.86 1.72 -8.23
CA ASP A 160 -9.04 2.71 -7.52
C ASP A 160 -7.76 3.05 -8.28
N GLY A 161 -7.28 4.29 -8.08
CA GLY A 161 -6.08 4.82 -8.73
C GLY A 161 -5.12 5.48 -7.73
N LEU A 162 -3.83 5.33 -7.99
CA LEU A 162 -2.77 6.00 -7.23
C LEU A 162 -1.67 6.48 -8.18
N ALA A 163 -1.20 7.71 -7.98
CA ALA A 163 -0.04 8.24 -8.67
C ALA A 163 0.88 8.96 -7.69
N VAL A 164 2.19 8.74 -7.81
CA VAL A 164 3.20 9.35 -6.93
C VAL A 164 4.37 9.87 -7.75
N LYS A 165 4.55 11.19 -7.75
CA LYS A 165 5.73 11.87 -8.30
C LYS A 165 6.60 12.34 -7.16
N GLN A 166 7.87 11.96 -7.20
CA GLN A 166 8.85 12.37 -6.20
C GLN A 166 10.00 13.08 -6.90
N ASN A 167 10.21 14.34 -6.52
CA ASN A 167 11.29 15.19 -7.02
C ASN A 167 12.17 15.61 -5.84
N GLY A 168 13.18 14.78 -5.54
CA GLY A 168 14.00 14.95 -4.34
C GLY A 168 13.18 14.80 -3.06
N ALA A 169 13.05 15.88 -2.30
CA ALA A 169 12.27 15.91 -1.06
C ALA A 169 10.79 16.26 -1.27
N GLU A 170 10.41 16.76 -2.45
CA GLU A 170 9.02 17.09 -2.77
C GLU A 170 8.26 15.85 -3.26
N ILE A 171 7.03 15.68 -2.77
CA ILE A 171 6.14 14.60 -3.19
C ILE A 171 4.82 15.19 -3.65
N ASN A 172 4.42 14.83 -4.86
CA ASN A 172 3.07 15.04 -5.36
C ASN A 172 2.38 13.69 -5.46
N LEU A 173 1.17 13.59 -4.91
CA LEU A 173 0.42 12.35 -4.87
C LEU A 173 -1.04 12.58 -5.26
N LEU A 174 -1.60 11.57 -5.90
CA LEU A 174 -3.01 11.49 -6.25
C LEU A 174 -3.55 10.14 -5.81
N ALA A 175 -4.64 10.13 -5.04
CA ALA A 175 -5.43 8.95 -4.73
C ALA A 175 -6.83 9.13 -5.33
N LEU A 176 -7.37 8.07 -5.94
CA LEU A 176 -8.64 8.10 -6.68
C LEU A 176 -9.44 6.82 -6.42
N ASP A 177 -10.74 6.95 -6.59
CA ASP A 177 -11.71 5.87 -6.64
C ASP A 177 -12.65 6.16 -7.82
N GLY A 178 -12.53 5.33 -8.86
CA GLY A 178 -13.31 5.44 -10.08
C GLY A 178 -14.73 4.95 -9.86
N LEU A 179 -15.74 5.64 -10.39
CA LEU A 179 -17.13 5.28 -10.09
C LEU A 179 -17.51 3.86 -10.53
N GLY A 180 -17.84 3.02 -9.55
CA GLY A 180 -18.18 1.61 -9.72
C GLY A 180 -16.94 0.72 -9.53
N HIS A 181 -16.88 -0.40 -10.26
CA HIS A 181 -15.72 -1.31 -10.21
C HIS A 181 -15.41 -1.88 -11.60
N GLY A 182 -14.28 -2.57 -11.70
CA GLY A 182 -13.84 -3.25 -12.92
C GLY A 182 -13.36 -2.29 -14.02
N ALA A 183 -13.42 -2.76 -15.27
CA ALA A 183 -12.72 -2.11 -16.39
C ALA A 183 -13.06 -0.62 -16.61
N HIS A 184 -14.34 -0.23 -16.50
CA HIS A 184 -14.76 1.16 -16.75
C HIS A 184 -14.37 2.12 -15.61
N ALA A 185 -14.39 1.63 -14.36
CA ALA A 185 -13.90 2.41 -13.22
C ALA A 185 -12.39 2.59 -13.33
N ASN A 186 -11.68 1.51 -13.68
CA ASN A 186 -10.25 1.53 -13.94
C ASN A 186 -9.89 2.50 -15.08
N GLU A 187 -10.65 2.52 -16.19
CA GLU A 187 -10.43 3.48 -17.29
C GLU A 187 -10.46 4.93 -16.80
N ALA A 188 -11.46 5.29 -15.98
CA ALA A 188 -11.56 6.63 -15.39
C ALA A 188 -10.37 6.95 -14.47
N ALA A 189 -9.99 6.01 -13.59
CA ALA A 189 -8.88 6.17 -12.68
C ALA A 189 -7.53 6.29 -13.42
N GLN A 190 -7.30 5.46 -14.44
CA GLN A 190 -6.07 5.50 -15.24
C GLN A 190 -5.98 6.77 -16.08
N ALA A 191 -7.08 7.24 -16.67
CA ALA A 191 -7.10 8.52 -17.36
C ALA A 191 -6.74 9.69 -16.42
N ALA A 192 -7.23 9.67 -15.18
CA ALA A 192 -6.88 10.66 -14.17
C ALA A 192 -5.40 10.57 -13.73
N VAL A 193 -4.87 9.35 -13.54
CA VAL A 193 -3.45 9.10 -13.25
C VAL A 193 -2.56 9.61 -14.39
N GLN A 194 -2.94 9.39 -15.65
CA GLN A 194 -2.21 9.90 -16.81
C GLN A 194 -2.25 11.42 -16.89
N ALA A 195 -3.43 12.03 -16.67
CA ALA A 195 -3.56 13.49 -16.62
C ALA A 195 -2.67 14.08 -15.52
N PHE A 196 -2.62 13.46 -14.34
CA PHE A 196 -1.71 13.84 -13.27
C PHE A 196 -0.25 13.66 -13.66
N ALA A 197 0.12 12.56 -14.33
CA ALA A 197 1.47 12.30 -14.79
C ALA A 197 1.96 13.36 -15.78
N ALA A 198 1.09 13.86 -16.66
CA ALA A 198 1.38 14.95 -17.59
C ALA A 198 1.38 16.35 -16.94
N ALA A 199 0.61 16.55 -15.88
CA ALA A 199 0.44 17.86 -15.27
C ALA A 199 1.68 18.26 -14.42
N SER A 200 2.05 19.55 -14.47
CA SER A 200 3.03 20.17 -13.55
C SER A 200 2.43 21.35 -12.75
N PRO A 201 1.25 21.18 -12.12
CA PRO A 201 0.58 22.25 -11.39
C PRO A 201 1.28 22.53 -10.06
N GLN A 202 1.28 23.81 -9.67
CA GLN A 202 1.87 24.26 -8.40
C GLN A 202 1.02 23.88 -7.18
N TYR A 203 -0.31 23.72 -7.37
CA TYR A 203 -1.25 23.50 -6.28
C TYR A 203 -2.17 22.28 -6.52
N PRO A 204 -2.49 21.50 -5.47
CA PRO A 204 -3.41 20.36 -5.56
C PRO A 204 -4.79 20.67 -6.15
N SER A 205 -5.37 21.83 -5.85
CA SER A 205 -6.64 22.28 -6.42
C SER A 205 -6.61 22.34 -7.94
N ASP A 206 -5.50 22.84 -8.50
CA ASP A 206 -5.33 23.04 -9.94
C ASP A 206 -5.14 21.68 -10.62
N THR A 207 -4.39 20.78 -10.00
CA THR A 207 -4.31 19.37 -10.39
C THR A 207 -5.69 18.74 -10.55
N LEU A 208 -6.56 18.89 -9.55
CA LEU A 208 -7.91 18.34 -9.60
C LEU A 208 -8.77 19.00 -10.67
N ARG A 209 -8.62 20.30 -10.93
CA ARG A 209 -9.32 20.97 -12.04
C ARG A 209 -8.87 20.43 -13.40
N THR A 210 -7.56 20.23 -13.59
CA THR A 210 -7.03 19.63 -14.81
C THR A 210 -7.57 18.21 -15.00
N ILE A 211 -7.49 17.36 -13.97
CA ILE A 211 -8.03 16.00 -14.00
C ILE A 211 -9.53 16.02 -14.32
N HIS A 212 -10.30 16.88 -13.64
CA HIS A 212 -11.74 17.01 -13.86
C HIS A 212 -12.08 17.26 -15.33
N GLN A 213 -11.32 18.11 -16.02
CA GLN A 213 -11.53 18.36 -17.46
C GLN A 213 -11.15 17.16 -18.33
N GLN A 214 -10.04 16.49 -18.03
CA GLN A 214 -9.54 15.38 -18.82
C GLN A 214 -10.43 14.13 -18.77
N ILE A 215 -11.06 13.86 -17.62
CA ILE A 215 -11.85 12.63 -17.45
C ILE A 215 -13.36 12.81 -17.68
N ARG A 216 -13.81 13.94 -18.25
CA ARG A 216 -15.25 14.23 -18.48
C ARG A 216 -16.01 13.20 -19.32
N ARG A 217 -15.30 12.44 -20.14
CA ARG A 217 -15.87 11.41 -21.03
C ARG A 217 -15.80 10.00 -20.44
N THR A 218 -15.39 9.87 -19.18
CA THR A 218 -15.29 8.58 -18.47
C THR A 218 -16.46 8.43 -17.50
N ARG A 219 -16.48 7.35 -16.71
CA ARG A 219 -17.41 7.23 -15.58
C ARG A 219 -17.22 8.30 -14.52
N GLY A 220 -16.08 8.99 -14.50
CA GLY A 220 -15.71 9.93 -13.45
C GLY A 220 -15.14 9.22 -12.22
N ALA A 221 -14.64 10.00 -11.28
CA ALA A 221 -13.98 9.51 -10.09
C ALA A 221 -14.12 10.48 -8.92
N VAL A 222 -13.96 9.97 -7.71
CA VAL A 222 -13.63 10.78 -6.53
C VAL A 222 -12.12 10.73 -6.33
N GLY A 223 -11.55 11.75 -5.71
CA GLY A 223 -10.09 11.83 -5.62
C GLY A 223 -9.55 12.88 -4.69
N LEU A 224 -8.30 12.69 -4.30
CA LEU A 224 -7.53 13.61 -3.47
C LEU A 224 -6.15 13.80 -4.08
N ALA A 225 -5.80 15.07 -4.31
CA ALA A 225 -4.46 15.48 -4.69
C ALA A 225 -3.76 16.08 -3.46
N LEU A 226 -2.47 15.79 -3.31
CA LEU A 226 -1.64 16.37 -2.26
C LEU A 226 -0.24 16.69 -2.75
N ASN A 227 0.37 17.68 -2.11
CA ASN A 227 1.75 18.07 -2.25
C ASN A 227 2.38 18.12 -0.86
N ILE A 228 3.51 17.45 -0.68
CA ILE A 228 4.38 17.58 0.47
C ILE A 228 5.60 18.38 0.01
N SER A 229 5.76 19.58 0.55
CA SER A 229 6.89 20.44 0.22
C SER A 229 8.18 19.92 0.82
N GLY A 230 9.22 19.83 -0.01
CA GLY A 230 10.56 19.43 0.42
C GLY A 230 11.25 20.42 1.36
N ASN A 231 10.82 21.69 1.37
CA ASN A 231 11.50 22.79 2.07
C ASN A 231 10.66 23.40 3.20
N SER A 232 9.34 23.56 3.02
CA SER A 232 8.51 24.26 4.00
C SER A 232 7.97 23.37 5.11
N HIS A 233 8.18 22.06 5.03
CA HIS A 233 7.60 21.07 5.96
C HIS A 233 6.08 21.22 6.08
N LYS A 234 5.42 21.56 4.97
CA LYS A 234 3.97 21.64 4.85
C LYS A 234 3.45 20.57 3.90
N LEU A 235 2.28 20.04 4.25
CA LEU A 235 1.45 19.24 3.36
C LEU A 235 0.28 20.10 2.94
N SER A 236 0.14 20.32 1.63
CA SER A 236 -1.01 20.96 1.01
C SER A 236 -1.86 19.90 0.32
N TYR A 237 -3.19 19.95 0.44
CA TYR A 237 -4.06 19.00 -0.22
C TYR A 237 -5.40 19.61 -0.66
N CYS A 238 -6.04 18.98 -1.61
CA CYS A 238 -7.42 19.25 -2.03
C CYS A 238 -8.07 17.92 -2.39
N GLY A 239 -9.33 17.73 -1.99
CA GLY A 239 -10.05 16.48 -2.23
C GLY A 239 -11.49 16.72 -2.66
N ILE A 240 -12.01 15.80 -3.47
CA ILE A 240 -13.38 15.78 -3.99
C ILE A 240 -13.93 14.37 -3.79
N GLY A 241 -15.08 14.26 -3.13
CA GLY A 241 -15.73 13.01 -2.80
C GLY A 241 -15.24 12.40 -1.48
N ASN A 242 -15.16 11.08 -1.42
CA ASN A 242 -15.08 10.29 -0.19
C ASN A 242 -13.74 9.57 0.04
N ILE A 243 -12.67 9.95 -0.66
CA ILE A 243 -11.31 9.53 -0.26
C ILE A 243 -11.05 10.05 1.15
N ALA A 244 -10.91 9.12 2.09
CA ALA A 244 -10.75 9.41 3.50
C ALA A 244 -9.26 9.46 3.86
N GLY A 245 -8.92 10.22 4.90
CA GLY A 245 -7.55 10.30 5.36
C GLY A 245 -7.41 10.71 6.81
N LYS A 246 -6.32 10.25 7.45
CA LYS A 246 -5.93 10.63 8.81
C LYS A 246 -4.44 10.95 8.84
N LEU A 247 -4.11 12.11 9.41
CA LEU A 247 -2.75 12.54 9.68
C LEU A 247 -2.45 12.35 11.17
N TYR A 248 -1.57 11.40 11.49
CA TYR A 248 -1.09 11.14 12.84
C TYR A 248 0.15 11.98 13.14
N SER A 249 0.18 12.56 14.33
CA SER A 249 1.34 13.28 14.86
C SER A 249 1.69 12.73 16.24
N PRO A 250 2.98 12.46 16.54
CA PRO A 250 3.40 11.99 17.86
C PRO A 250 3.13 13.02 18.98
N GLU A 251 3.07 14.31 18.64
CA GLU A 251 2.87 15.43 19.58
C GLU A 251 1.39 15.62 19.99
N SER A 252 0.45 15.01 19.26
CA SER A 252 -1.00 15.26 19.42
C SER A 252 -1.63 14.52 20.61
N SER A 253 -0.86 13.71 21.34
CA SER A 253 -1.33 13.00 22.54
C SER A 253 -1.74 13.93 23.69
N LEU A 254 -1.40 15.22 23.62
CA LEU A 254 -1.75 16.22 24.64
C LEU A 254 -3.14 16.86 24.45
N ALA A 255 -3.82 16.67 23.30
CA ALA A 255 -5.06 17.39 22.96
C ALA A 255 -6.26 16.48 22.62
N GLY A 256 -6.27 15.23 23.11
CA GLY A 256 -7.44 14.33 23.05
C GLY A 256 -7.74 13.65 21.71
N LEU A 257 -7.17 14.12 20.60
CA LEU A 257 -7.21 13.43 19.30
C LEU A 257 -5.79 13.13 18.80
N ALA A 258 -5.48 11.85 18.60
CA ALA A 258 -4.17 11.40 18.10
C ALA A 258 -3.94 11.68 16.60
N TYR A 259 -4.94 12.21 15.89
CA TYR A 259 -4.88 12.47 14.45
C TYR A 259 -5.78 13.63 14.02
N LYS A 260 -5.47 14.21 12.84
CA LYS A 260 -6.35 15.15 12.11
C LYS A 260 -6.99 14.43 10.91
N ASN A 261 -8.28 14.61 10.71
CA ASN A 261 -8.96 14.08 9.52
C ASN A 261 -8.66 14.95 8.30
N ILE A 262 -8.54 14.28 7.16
CA ILE A 262 -8.53 14.91 5.84
C ILE A 262 -9.98 15.14 5.41
N ILE A 263 -10.27 16.36 4.97
CA ILE A 263 -11.61 16.80 4.58
C ILE A 263 -11.65 17.08 3.09
N SER A 264 -12.65 16.52 2.41
CA SER A 264 -12.86 16.68 0.97
C SER A 264 -14.17 17.42 0.70
N TYR A 265 -14.25 18.10 -0.44
CA TYR A 265 -15.49 18.69 -0.92
C TYR A 265 -16.43 17.62 -1.49
N ASN A 266 -17.73 17.87 -1.48
CA ASN A 266 -18.68 17.03 -2.20
C ASN A 266 -18.56 17.27 -3.72
N GLY A 267 -18.57 16.20 -4.51
CA GLY A 267 -18.53 16.26 -5.96
C GLY A 267 -17.92 15.00 -6.57
N ILE A 268 -17.85 14.98 -7.90
CA ILE A 268 -17.33 13.89 -8.71
C ILE A 268 -16.50 14.49 -9.86
N LEU A 269 -15.22 14.15 -9.94
CA LEU A 269 -14.32 14.53 -11.05
C LEU A 269 -14.88 13.96 -12.36
N GLY A 270 -14.80 14.75 -13.45
CA GLY A 270 -15.45 14.43 -14.72
C GLY A 270 -16.92 14.82 -14.82
N HIS A 271 -17.62 15.02 -13.70
CA HIS A 271 -19.04 15.39 -13.68
C HIS A 271 -19.27 16.76 -13.06
N ASN A 272 -19.35 16.85 -11.74
CA ASN A 272 -19.65 18.06 -10.99
C ASN A 272 -18.63 18.30 -9.87
N ILE A 273 -18.02 19.48 -9.87
CA ILE A 273 -17.14 19.92 -8.79
C ILE A 273 -17.56 21.32 -8.33
N PRO A 274 -17.31 21.70 -7.07
CA PRO A 274 -17.55 23.06 -6.61
C PRO A 274 -16.82 24.10 -7.46
N ASN A 275 -17.43 25.27 -7.63
CA ASN A 275 -16.82 26.39 -8.36
C ASN A 275 -15.52 26.84 -7.69
N THR A 276 -15.48 26.87 -6.36
CA THR A 276 -14.31 27.25 -5.56
C THR A 276 -13.70 26.01 -4.90
N LEU A 277 -12.42 25.77 -5.20
CA LEU A 277 -11.60 24.74 -4.57
C LEU A 277 -10.42 25.43 -3.89
N ASN A 278 -10.30 25.28 -2.58
CA ASN A 278 -9.18 25.82 -1.82
C ASN A 278 -8.24 24.68 -1.40
N ASN A 279 -6.95 25.00 -1.31
CA ASN A 279 -5.96 24.09 -0.78
C ASN A 279 -5.94 24.19 0.75
N GLN A 280 -6.09 23.05 1.40
CA GLN A 280 -5.93 22.93 2.85
C GLN A 280 -4.46 22.67 3.17
N GLN A 281 -3.96 23.26 4.24
CA GLN A 281 -2.57 23.10 4.66
C GLN A 281 -2.47 22.49 6.05
N LEU A 282 -1.57 21.52 6.20
CA LEU A 282 -1.24 20.86 7.44
C LEU A 282 0.28 20.87 7.63
N ASP A 283 0.72 20.84 8.89
CA ASP A 283 2.14 20.69 9.20
C ASP A 283 2.62 19.27 8.87
N TRP A 284 3.77 19.17 8.22
CA TRP A 284 4.45 17.94 7.86
C TRP A 284 5.86 17.90 8.46
N SER A 285 5.93 17.84 9.78
CA SER A 285 7.18 17.65 10.53
C SER A 285 7.63 16.19 10.51
N ARG A 286 8.76 15.90 11.15
CA ARG A 286 9.31 14.54 11.28
C ARG A 286 8.34 13.63 12.04
N ASN A 287 8.43 12.32 11.80
CA ASN A 287 7.63 11.29 12.49
C ASN A 287 6.11 11.37 12.29
N LYS A 288 5.63 12.16 11.33
CA LYS A 288 4.22 12.15 10.94
C LYS A 288 3.92 10.99 10.01
N THR A 289 2.71 10.45 10.14
CA THR A 289 2.17 9.40 9.28
C THR A 289 0.85 9.86 8.71
N LEU A 290 0.77 9.99 7.40
CA LEU A 290 -0.48 10.15 6.66
C LEU A 290 -0.95 8.79 6.20
N VAL A 291 -2.23 8.51 6.44
CA VAL A 291 -2.92 7.37 5.84
C VAL A 291 -4.08 7.91 5.01
N LEU A 292 -4.18 7.49 3.76
CA LEU A 292 -5.30 7.74 2.85
C LEU A 292 -5.92 6.41 2.43
N HIS A 293 -7.22 6.38 2.20
CA HIS A 293 -7.87 5.19 1.66
C HIS A 293 -9.14 5.51 0.87
N SER A 294 -9.49 4.64 -0.07
CA SER A 294 -10.81 4.61 -0.72
C SER A 294 -11.88 4.06 0.24
N ASP A 295 -13.15 4.10 -0.16
CA ASP A 295 -14.24 3.63 0.68
C ASP A 295 -14.34 2.11 0.80
N GLY A 296 -13.57 1.36 -0.02
CA GLY A 296 -13.32 -0.07 0.14
C GLY A 296 -12.72 -0.45 1.49
N LEU A 297 -12.11 0.51 2.20
CA LEU A 297 -11.70 0.37 3.58
C LEU A 297 -12.73 1.03 4.52
N ARG A 298 -13.17 0.31 5.56
CA ARG A 298 -14.02 0.89 6.62
C ARG A 298 -13.28 2.06 7.27
N SER A 299 -13.92 3.20 7.50
CA SER A 299 -13.26 4.43 8.02
C SER A 299 -12.99 4.43 9.53
N ARG A 300 -13.60 3.49 10.28
CA ARG A 300 -13.53 3.42 11.75
C ARG A 300 -12.37 2.55 12.26
N TRP A 301 -11.14 2.92 11.92
CA TRP A 301 -9.91 2.31 12.43
C TRP A 301 -9.02 3.34 13.16
N GLU A 302 -8.14 2.85 14.03
CA GLU A 302 -7.18 3.68 14.77
C GLU A 302 -5.84 2.97 14.88
N LEU A 303 -4.75 3.65 14.54
CA LEU A 303 -3.39 3.06 14.61
C LEU A 303 -2.97 2.70 16.05
N THR A 304 -3.53 3.37 17.05
CA THR A 304 -3.26 3.11 18.48
C THR A 304 -3.68 1.71 18.94
N LYS A 305 -4.57 1.04 18.20
CA LYS A 305 -4.99 -0.36 18.47
C LYS A 305 -3.92 -1.38 18.06
N TYR A 306 -2.89 -0.96 17.34
CA TYR A 306 -1.82 -1.80 16.82
C TYR A 306 -0.48 -1.37 17.44
N PRO A 307 -0.07 -1.99 18.57
CA PRO A 307 1.14 -1.61 19.27
C PRO A 307 2.37 -1.64 18.36
N HIS A 308 3.18 -0.60 18.41
CA HIS A 308 4.44 -0.46 17.64
C HIS A 308 4.31 -0.46 16.11
N LEU A 309 3.10 -0.55 15.55
CA LEU A 309 2.89 -0.58 14.09
C LEU A 309 3.50 0.65 13.40
N ASN A 310 3.55 1.80 14.06
CA ASN A 310 4.18 3.03 13.56
C ASN A 310 5.69 2.91 13.27
N ARG A 311 6.37 1.90 13.85
CA ARG A 311 7.80 1.63 13.62
C ARG A 311 8.08 0.80 12.36
N HIS A 312 7.05 0.14 11.82
CA HIS A 312 7.15 -0.71 10.63
C HIS A 312 7.11 0.10 9.33
N LEU A 313 7.42 -0.55 8.21
CA LEU A 313 7.37 0.07 6.88
C LEU A 313 5.96 0.60 6.57
N ALA A 314 5.88 1.67 5.80
CA ALA A 314 4.60 2.22 5.34
C ALA A 314 3.73 1.16 4.65
N THR A 315 4.32 0.26 3.86
CA THR A 315 3.60 -0.87 3.24
C THR A 315 3.04 -1.84 4.28
N THR A 316 3.77 -2.13 5.35
CA THR A 316 3.30 -2.99 6.45
C THR A 316 2.10 -2.37 7.15
N ILE A 317 2.13 -1.05 7.41
CA ILE A 317 0.98 -0.33 7.98
C ILE A 317 -0.22 -0.41 7.03
N ALA A 318 -0.03 -0.19 5.73
CA ALA A 318 -1.09 -0.29 4.73
C ALA A 318 -1.70 -1.70 4.69
N ALA A 319 -0.85 -2.74 4.74
CA ALA A 319 -1.26 -4.14 4.73
C ALA A 319 -2.03 -4.55 5.98
N VAL A 320 -1.61 -4.11 7.18
CA VAL A 320 -2.37 -4.36 8.43
C VAL A 320 -3.74 -3.70 8.38
N LEU A 321 -3.82 -2.45 7.89
CA LEU A 321 -5.10 -1.76 7.74
C LEU A 321 -5.99 -2.45 6.72
N TYR A 322 -5.46 -2.81 5.55
CA TYR A 322 -6.17 -3.57 4.51
C TYR A 322 -6.73 -4.87 5.10
N LYS A 323 -5.88 -5.67 5.73
CA LYS A 323 -6.23 -6.92 6.38
C LYS A 323 -7.39 -6.72 7.35
N GLU A 324 -7.30 -5.80 8.29
CA GLU A 324 -8.31 -5.68 9.34
C GLU A 324 -9.60 -4.96 8.92
N HIS A 325 -9.54 -4.05 7.95
CA HIS A 325 -10.65 -3.12 7.67
C HIS A 325 -11.17 -3.13 6.23
N SER A 326 -10.61 -3.94 5.33
CA SER A 326 -11.16 -4.07 3.98
C SER A 326 -12.57 -4.64 4.01
N ARG A 327 -13.46 -4.07 3.20
CA ARG A 327 -14.84 -4.53 3.06
C ARG A 327 -14.96 -5.83 2.25
N GLN A 328 -13.98 -6.14 1.39
CA GLN A 328 -13.99 -7.28 0.48
C GLN A 328 -15.20 -7.31 -0.49
N THR A 329 -15.91 -6.19 -0.62
CA THR A 329 -17.05 -6.02 -1.53
C THR A 329 -16.78 -4.93 -2.58
N ASP A 330 -15.62 -4.29 -2.49
CA ASP A 330 -15.22 -3.18 -3.34
C ASP A 330 -13.71 -3.19 -3.62
N ASP A 331 -13.30 -2.37 -4.58
CA ASP A 331 -11.89 -2.03 -4.79
C ASP A 331 -11.30 -1.42 -3.52
N THR A 332 -10.01 -1.68 -3.21
CA THR A 332 -9.40 -1.16 -1.98
C THR A 332 -8.03 -0.55 -2.25
N LEU A 333 -7.93 0.74 -1.96
CA LEU A 333 -6.70 1.50 -1.86
C LEU A 333 -6.45 1.88 -0.40
N VAL A 334 -5.27 1.54 0.11
CA VAL A 334 -4.73 2.06 1.36
C VAL A 334 -3.33 2.57 1.07
N LEU A 335 -3.09 3.85 1.30
CA LEU A 335 -1.82 4.49 1.10
C LEU A 335 -1.31 5.04 2.43
N VAL A 336 -0.04 4.79 2.71
CA VAL A 336 0.65 5.30 3.88
C VAL A 336 1.88 6.08 3.43
N CYS A 337 2.04 7.29 3.93
CA CYS A 337 3.23 8.11 3.77
C CYS A 337 3.75 8.49 5.14
N LYS A 338 5.03 8.23 5.40
CA LYS A 338 5.72 8.56 6.65
C LYS A 338 6.85 9.53 6.38
N SER A 339 6.95 10.56 7.19
CA SER A 339 8.14 11.41 7.25
C SER A 339 9.25 10.66 8.01
N LYS A 340 10.37 10.36 7.34
CA LYS A 340 11.52 9.70 8.00
C LYS A 340 12.23 10.71 8.92
N VAL A 341 12.89 10.17 9.96
CA VAL A 341 13.72 10.93 10.90
C VAL A 341 14.88 11.58 10.17
#